data_AF-A0A4Y6PY27-F1
#
_entry.id   AF-A0A4Y6PY27-F1
#
_cell.length_a   1.000
_cell.length_b   1.000
_cell.length_c   1.000
_cell.angle_alpha   90.00
_cell.angle_beta   90.00
_cell.angle_gamma   90.00
#
_symmetry.space_group_name_H-M   'P 1'
#
loop_
_entity.id
_entity.type
_entity.pdbx_description
1 polymer ?
#
loop_
_entity_poly.entity_id
_entity_poly.type
_entity_poly.pdbx_seq_one_letter_code
_entity_poly.pdbx_strand_id
1 'polypeptide(L)'
;MKTRARTSIYAAMVALLVLATSLPALAGEEDQQGEEKINAAWEFARANRLASAGAVTRSIPHYEKVLMAAPEQYPQAHFNLAEVYRFKKNCRKAVLLYNAYLTFEQGEQNRADAMKGISKCSADEKTGTLSVEIEPTADSEIRIEGYVLGKSGVDKAVLLAGKYAIEARATDHVSRQQEVEIEEGESEEVSFSLDKKLFHGTVRVNVSQEGATIKLEPKELDSPKAKSEVITLTSPMDKPQKLATGKYFLEVTKSGYDRWIRNIYIKRDEQTGVDVNMSKALPEAIRTDN
;
A
#
# COMPACT_ATOMS: atom_id res chain seq x y z
N MET A 1 0.86 12.89 64.97
CA MET A 1 0.58 12.42 66.36
C MET A 1 -0.89 12.72 66.63
N LYS A 2 -1.80 11.83 67.00
CA LYS A 2 -1.75 10.46 67.50
C LYS A 2 -3.08 9.78 67.10
N THR A 3 -2.93 8.56 66.63
CA THR A 3 -3.87 7.44 66.68
C THR A 3 -4.72 7.39 67.94
N ARG A 4 -5.98 6.94 67.81
CA ARG A 4 -6.63 6.11 68.84
C ARG A 4 -7.55 5.07 68.21
N ALA A 5 -7.07 3.84 68.26
CA ALA A 5 -7.85 2.62 68.19
C ALA A 5 -8.73 2.46 69.43
N ARG A 6 -9.87 1.76 69.26
CA ARG A 6 -10.45 0.93 70.32
C ARG A 6 -10.94 -0.39 69.75
N THR A 7 -10.32 -1.43 70.29
CA THR A 7 -10.60 -2.86 70.25
C THR A 7 -11.89 -3.21 71.01
N SER A 8 -12.68 -4.14 70.49
CA SER A 8 -12.93 -5.48 71.11
C SER A 8 -14.28 -6.09 70.66
N ILE A 9 -14.28 -7.24 69.98
CA ILE A 9 -14.39 -8.65 70.46
C ILE A 9 -15.85 -9.16 70.47
N TYR A 10 -16.03 -10.33 69.84
CA TYR A 10 -16.99 -11.45 69.99
C TYR A 10 -17.54 -11.86 68.61
N ALA A 11 -16.90 -12.79 67.90
CA ALA A 11 -16.98 -14.24 68.05
C ALA A 11 -18.38 -14.80 67.72
N ALA A 12 -18.51 -15.34 66.51
CA ALA A 12 -19.46 -16.41 66.21
C ALA A 12 -18.84 -17.28 65.09
N MET A 13 -18.30 -18.43 65.50
CA MET A 13 -18.06 -19.56 64.60
C MET A 13 -19.38 -20.00 64.00
N VAL A 14 -19.47 -20.06 62.67
CA VAL A 14 -20.36 -21.00 61.99
C VAL A 14 -19.49 -21.73 60.97
N ALA A 15 -19.20 -22.99 61.29
CA ALA A 15 -18.74 -23.96 60.32
C ALA A 15 -19.94 -24.33 59.43
N LEU A 16 -19.76 -24.38 58.10
CA LEU A 16 -20.33 -25.46 57.30
C LEU A 16 -19.80 -25.50 55.85
N LEU A 17 -19.39 -26.71 55.47
CA LEU A 17 -19.35 -27.31 54.14
C LEU A 17 -18.43 -26.73 53.05
N VAL A 18 -17.29 -27.42 52.86
CA VAL A 18 -16.54 -27.48 51.61
C VAL A 18 -17.37 -28.27 50.59
N LEU A 19 -17.93 -27.57 49.60
CA LEU A 19 -18.33 -28.17 48.33
C LEU A 19 -17.18 -27.94 47.36
N ALA A 20 -16.42 -29.01 47.09
CA ALA A 20 -15.45 -29.04 46.01
C ALA A 20 -16.21 -29.02 44.68
N THR A 21 -16.40 -27.83 44.12
CA THR A 21 -16.75 -27.70 42.71
C THR A 21 -15.45 -27.65 41.91
N SER A 22 -15.29 -28.64 41.05
CA SER A 22 -14.26 -28.66 40.01
C SER A 22 -14.41 -27.40 39.15
N LEU A 23 -13.52 -26.44 39.32
CA LEU A 23 -13.32 -25.35 38.39
C LEU A 23 -12.80 -25.94 37.08
N PRO A 24 -13.50 -25.82 35.94
CA PRO A 24 -12.83 -25.96 34.67
C PRO A 24 -11.81 -24.82 34.57
N ALA A 25 -10.57 -25.18 34.26
CA ALA A 25 -9.52 -24.24 33.94
C ALA A 25 -10.01 -23.29 32.84
N LEU A 26 -10.02 -21.99 33.13
CA LEU A 26 -10.08 -20.93 32.13
C LEU A 26 -8.80 -21.02 31.28
N ALA A 27 -8.84 -21.91 30.28
CA ALA A 27 -7.96 -21.86 29.13
C ALA A 27 -8.28 -20.58 28.35
N GLY A 28 -7.22 -19.90 27.92
CA GLY A 28 -7.25 -18.53 27.46
C GLY A 28 -8.26 -18.22 26.36
N GLU A 29 -9.00 -17.14 26.56
CA GLU A 29 -9.39 -16.29 25.44
C GLU A 29 -8.12 -15.57 24.97
N GLU A 30 -7.44 -16.20 24.00
CA GLU A 30 -6.65 -15.44 23.05
C GLU A 30 -7.59 -14.45 22.38
N ASP A 31 -7.43 -13.17 22.75
CA ASP A 31 -8.11 -12.03 22.16
C ASP A 31 -7.68 -11.93 20.69
N GLN A 32 -8.30 -12.74 19.83
CA GLN A 32 -8.26 -12.57 18.39
C GLN A 32 -9.15 -11.39 18.04
N GLN A 33 -8.61 -10.18 18.22
CA GLN A 33 -9.10 -8.98 17.55
C GLN A 33 -8.90 -9.18 16.04
N GLY A 34 -9.80 -9.94 15.42
CA GLY A 34 -9.95 -9.94 13.98
C GLY A 34 -10.39 -8.54 13.57
N GLU A 35 -9.58 -7.83 12.78
CA GLU A 35 -9.99 -6.58 12.16
C GLU A 35 -11.36 -6.80 11.49
N GLU A 36 -12.40 -6.13 12.00
CA GLU A 36 -13.75 -6.26 11.47
C GLU A 36 -13.74 -5.76 10.02
N LYS A 37 -13.76 -6.70 9.06
CA LYS A 37 -13.72 -6.39 7.64
C LYS A 37 -14.94 -5.51 7.29
N ILE A 38 -14.69 -4.28 6.86
CA ILE A 38 -15.74 -3.32 6.52
C ILE A 38 -16.62 -3.88 5.39
N ASN A 39 -17.92 -4.03 5.68
CA ASN A 39 -18.91 -4.37 4.67
C ASN A 39 -19.39 -3.11 3.95
N ALA A 40 -18.70 -2.74 2.86
CA ALA A 40 -18.97 -1.52 2.10
C ALA A 40 -20.43 -1.42 1.61
N ALA A 41 -21.04 -2.53 1.17
CA ALA A 41 -22.44 -2.54 0.73
C ALA A 41 -23.41 -2.16 1.86
N TRP A 42 -23.22 -2.76 3.04
CA TRP A 42 -24.05 -2.46 4.22
C TRP A 42 -23.84 -1.02 4.69
N GLU A 43 -22.58 -0.57 4.76
CA GLU A 43 -22.22 0.79 5.17
C GLU A 43 -22.82 1.83 4.20
N PHE A 44 -22.76 1.58 2.90
CA PHE A 44 -23.34 2.47 1.88
C PHE A 44 -24.87 2.56 2.01
N ALA A 45 -25.54 1.42 2.15
CA ALA A 45 -27.00 1.39 2.34
C ALA A 45 -27.41 2.10 3.64
N ARG A 46 -26.63 1.94 4.72
CA ARG A 46 -26.86 2.61 6.00
C ARG A 46 -26.66 4.12 5.88
N ALA A 47 -25.61 4.56 5.21
CA ALA A 47 -25.31 5.96 4.95
C ALA A 47 -26.47 6.64 4.19
N ASN A 48 -26.93 6.03 3.09
CA ASN A 48 -28.04 6.54 2.29
C ASN A 48 -29.34 6.66 3.09
N ARG A 49 -29.68 5.66 3.92
CA ARG A 49 -30.88 5.72 4.79
C ARG A 49 -30.79 6.85 5.82
N LEU A 50 -29.61 7.08 6.40
CA LEU A 50 -29.43 8.16 7.37
C LEU A 50 -29.50 9.53 6.70
N ALA A 51 -28.87 9.69 5.54
CA ALA A 51 -28.91 10.93 4.77
C ALA A 51 -30.34 11.28 4.33
N SER A 52 -31.10 10.31 3.81
CA SER A 52 -32.49 10.53 3.38
C SER A 52 -33.45 10.84 4.54
N ALA A 53 -33.16 10.32 5.74
CA ALA A 53 -33.88 10.66 6.97
C ALA A 53 -33.46 12.02 7.58
N GLY A 54 -32.61 12.80 6.91
CA GLY A 54 -32.10 14.08 7.41
C GLY A 54 -31.01 13.96 8.49
N ALA A 55 -30.60 12.74 8.86
CA ALA A 55 -29.54 12.49 9.83
C ALA A 55 -28.13 12.62 9.18
N VAL A 56 -27.91 13.72 8.46
CA VAL A 56 -26.73 13.95 7.59
C VAL A 56 -25.39 13.88 8.33
N THR A 57 -25.30 14.30 9.58
CA THR A 57 -24.04 14.17 10.35
C THR A 57 -23.74 12.70 10.68
N ARG A 58 -24.77 11.88 10.89
CA ARG A 58 -24.61 10.46 11.23
C ARG A 58 -24.30 9.61 10.00
N SER A 59 -24.64 10.06 8.79
CA SER A 59 -24.31 9.32 7.56
C SER A 59 -22.83 9.41 7.15
N ILE A 60 -22.14 10.49 7.54
CA ILE A 60 -20.72 10.73 7.19
C ILE A 60 -19.80 9.54 7.49
N PRO A 61 -19.70 9.04 8.74
CA PRO A 61 -18.76 7.95 9.06
C PRO A 61 -19.06 6.67 8.27
N HIS A 62 -20.32 6.44 7.90
CA HIS A 62 -20.70 5.30 7.07
C HIS A 62 -20.20 5.46 5.62
N TYR A 63 -20.32 6.66 5.02
CA TYR A 63 -19.70 6.92 3.72
C TYR A 63 -18.17 6.85 3.78
N GLU A 64 -17.53 7.40 4.81
CA GLU A 64 -16.08 7.35 4.97
C GLU A 64 -15.56 5.91 5.03
N LYS A 65 -16.26 5.01 5.73
CA LYS A 65 -15.96 3.57 5.72
C LYS A 65 -16.09 2.93 4.34
N VAL A 66 -17.10 3.30 3.56
CA VAL A 66 -17.24 2.82 2.16
C VAL A 66 -16.03 3.23 1.34
N LEU A 67 -15.63 4.50 1.43
CA LEU A 67 -14.49 5.05 0.68
C LEU A 67 -13.13 4.53 1.16
N MET A 68 -13.04 4.11 2.43
CA MET A 68 -11.87 3.41 2.95
C MET A 68 -11.75 1.98 2.40
N ALA A 69 -12.88 1.28 2.29
CA ALA A 69 -12.90 -0.13 1.91
C ALA A 69 -12.91 -0.37 0.39
N ALA A 70 -13.66 0.45 -0.36
CA ALA A 70 -13.89 0.24 -1.79
C ALA A 70 -14.23 1.56 -2.52
N PRO A 71 -13.29 2.52 -2.61
CA PRO A 71 -13.54 3.85 -3.19
C PRO A 71 -13.98 3.78 -4.66
N GLU A 72 -13.36 2.91 -5.45
CA GLU A 72 -13.67 2.73 -6.88
C GLU A 72 -15.01 2.04 -7.14
N GLN A 73 -15.41 1.10 -6.26
CA GLN A 73 -16.62 0.31 -6.45
C GLN A 73 -17.88 1.11 -6.13
N TYR A 74 -17.77 2.15 -5.30
CA TYR A 74 -18.88 3.01 -4.92
C TYR A 74 -18.61 4.48 -5.27
N PRO A 75 -18.52 4.86 -6.57
CA PRO A 75 -18.36 6.26 -6.95
C PRO A 75 -19.43 7.15 -6.32
N GLN A 76 -20.68 6.68 -6.27
CA GLN A 76 -21.81 7.41 -5.68
C GLN A 76 -21.61 7.73 -4.18
N ALA A 77 -20.76 7.00 -3.44
CA ALA A 77 -20.43 7.35 -2.07
C ALA A 77 -19.66 8.68 -1.99
N HIS A 78 -18.79 8.97 -2.97
CA HIS A 78 -18.13 10.27 -3.08
C HIS A 78 -19.15 11.39 -3.31
N PHE A 79 -20.02 11.22 -4.31
CA PHE A 79 -21.05 12.21 -4.64
C PHE A 79 -22.02 12.46 -3.47
N ASN A 80 -22.54 11.40 -2.85
CA ASN A 80 -23.49 11.54 -1.76
C ASN A 80 -22.84 12.18 -0.52
N LEU A 81 -21.58 11.82 -0.23
CA LEU A 81 -20.83 12.47 0.86
C LEU A 81 -20.51 13.94 0.53
N ALA A 82 -20.25 14.27 -0.74
CA ALA A 82 -20.08 15.65 -1.19
C ALA A 82 -21.36 16.48 -0.97
N GLU A 83 -22.53 15.94 -1.33
CA GLU A 83 -23.83 16.60 -1.07
C GLU A 83 -24.09 16.80 0.42
N VAL A 84 -23.72 15.82 1.27
CA VAL A 84 -23.79 15.95 2.73
C VAL A 84 -22.90 17.08 3.22
N TYR A 85 -21.65 17.17 2.77
CA TYR A 85 -20.75 18.26 3.17
C TYR A 85 -21.19 19.63 2.62
N ARG A 86 -21.73 19.69 1.39
CA ARG A 86 -22.32 20.89 0.80
C ARG A 86 -23.52 21.37 1.62
N PHE A 87 -24.41 20.48 2.02
CA PHE A 87 -25.54 20.81 2.90
C PHE A 87 -25.08 21.35 4.25
N LYS A 88 -23.97 20.82 4.78
CA LYS A 88 -23.31 21.32 5.99
C LYS A 88 -22.46 22.58 5.77
N LYS A 89 -22.48 23.18 4.57
CA LYS A 89 -21.67 24.34 4.17
C LYS A 89 -20.16 24.13 4.30
N ASN A 90 -19.70 22.88 4.27
CA ASN A 90 -18.28 22.56 4.20
C ASN A 90 -17.89 22.38 2.73
N CYS A 91 -17.76 23.51 2.03
CA CYS A 91 -17.49 23.49 0.59
C CYS A 91 -16.10 22.96 0.24
N ARG A 92 -15.09 23.15 1.11
CA ARG A 92 -13.75 22.58 0.92
C ARG A 92 -13.80 21.05 0.78
N LYS A 93 -14.47 20.35 1.70
CA LYS A 93 -14.63 18.89 1.62
C LYS A 93 -15.55 18.47 0.47
N ALA A 94 -16.62 19.21 0.21
CA ALA A 94 -17.54 18.89 -0.88
C ALA A 94 -16.85 18.93 -2.25
N VAL A 95 -16.07 19.98 -2.53
CA VAL A 95 -15.31 20.14 -3.78
C VAL A 95 -14.31 18.99 -3.96
N LEU A 96 -13.56 18.62 -2.91
CA LEU A 96 -12.65 17.46 -2.97
C LEU A 96 -13.37 16.17 -3.37
N LEU A 97 -14.53 15.90 -2.77
CA LEU A 97 -15.30 14.69 -3.03
C LEU A 97 -15.99 14.69 -4.40
N TYR A 98 -16.42 15.84 -4.92
CA TYR A 98 -16.87 15.91 -6.31
C TYR A 98 -15.73 15.64 -7.29
N ASN A 99 -14.52 16.16 -7.05
CA ASN A 99 -13.36 15.82 -7.87
C ASN A 99 -13.05 14.31 -7.80
N ALA A 100 -13.05 13.72 -6.60
CA ALA A 100 -12.89 12.28 -6.42
C ALA A 100 -13.96 11.45 -7.15
N TYR A 101 -15.21 11.94 -7.19
CA TYR A 101 -16.27 11.32 -7.96
C TYR A 101 -16.00 11.35 -9.47
N LEU A 102 -15.51 12.48 -9.99
CA LEU A 102 -15.17 12.65 -11.42
C LEU A 102 -14.03 11.73 -11.89
N THR A 103 -13.22 11.22 -10.96
CA THR A 103 -12.18 10.21 -11.24
C THR A 103 -12.77 8.89 -11.71
N PHE A 104 -13.90 8.47 -11.14
CA PHE A 104 -14.48 7.13 -11.37
C PHE A 104 -15.74 7.14 -12.23
N GLU A 105 -16.47 8.25 -12.28
CA GLU A 105 -17.70 8.39 -13.05
C GLU A 105 -17.44 8.78 -14.52
N GLN A 106 -18.06 8.05 -15.45
CA GLN A 106 -17.94 8.28 -16.90
C GLN A 106 -19.20 8.86 -17.53
N GLY A 107 -20.36 8.77 -16.85
CA GLY A 107 -21.64 9.29 -17.36
C GLY A 107 -21.66 10.81 -17.42
N GLU A 108 -21.88 11.37 -18.61
CA GLU A 108 -21.85 12.82 -18.87
C GLU A 108 -22.78 13.61 -17.93
N GLN A 109 -24.03 13.17 -17.80
CA GLN A 109 -25.01 13.84 -16.93
C GLN A 109 -24.56 13.83 -15.45
N ASN A 110 -24.10 12.68 -14.96
CA ASN A 110 -23.64 12.53 -13.58
C ASN A 110 -22.41 13.41 -13.31
N ARG A 111 -21.47 13.47 -14.26
CA ARG A 111 -20.31 14.36 -14.19
C ARG A 111 -20.73 15.83 -14.18
N ALA A 112 -21.71 16.21 -15.00
CA ALA A 112 -22.26 17.56 -15.02
C ALA A 112 -22.90 17.96 -13.68
N ASP A 113 -23.59 17.04 -13.01
CA ASP A 113 -24.16 17.28 -11.68
C ASP A 113 -23.07 17.51 -10.62
N ALA A 114 -21.96 16.77 -10.69
CA ALA A 114 -20.82 16.99 -9.81
C ALA A 114 -20.11 18.32 -10.09
N MET A 115 -19.90 18.66 -11.36
CA MET A 115 -19.34 19.96 -11.77
C MET A 115 -20.23 21.13 -11.32
N LYS A 116 -21.56 20.96 -11.36
CA LYS A 116 -22.51 21.93 -10.80
C LYS A 116 -22.37 22.03 -9.28
N GLY A 117 -22.13 20.93 -8.59
CA GLY A 117 -21.81 20.89 -7.16
C GLY A 117 -20.55 21.70 -6.83
N ILE A 118 -19.47 21.51 -7.61
CA ILE A 118 -18.24 22.29 -7.50
C ILE A 118 -18.54 23.78 -7.71
N SER A 119 -19.16 24.14 -8.83
CA SER A 119 -19.49 25.53 -9.18
C SER A 119 -20.32 26.23 -8.10
N LYS A 120 -21.30 25.54 -7.51
CA LYS A 120 -22.10 26.10 -6.41
C LYS A 120 -21.27 26.38 -5.15
N CYS A 121 -20.28 25.54 -4.86
CA CYS A 121 -19.40 25.71 -3.71
C CYS A 121 -18.25 26.68 -3.97
N SER A 122 -17.93 26.97 -5.23
CA SER A 122 -16.82 27.83 -5.62
C SER A 122 -17.24 29.23 -6.07
N ALA A 123 -18.54 29.53 -6.16
CA ALA A 123 -19.03 30.76 -6.78
C ALA A 123 -18.52 32.05 -6.11
N ASP A 124 -18.41 32.05 -4.78
CA ASP A 124 -17.95 33.19 -3.97
C ASP A 124 -16.64 32.87 -3.23
N GLU A 125 -15.98 31.77 -3.58
CA GLU A 125 -14.75 31.31 -2.94
C GLU A 125 -13.55 31.51 -3.86
N LYS A 126 -12.39 31.77 -3.27
CA LYS A 126 -11.13 31.76 -4.00
C LYS A 126 -10.84 30.35 -4.45
N THR A 127 -10.54 30.15 -5.73
CA THR A 127 -10.22 28.82 -6.28
C THR A 127 -8.98 28.85 -7.13
N GLY A 128 -8.24 27.75 -7.14
CA GLY A 128 -7.19 27.46 -8.11
C GLY A 128 -7.40 26.10 -8.76
N THR A 129 -6.48 25.73 -9.64
CA THR A 129 -6.47 24.40 -10.25
C THR A 129 -5.19 23.65 -9.91
N LEU A 130 -5.30 22.33 -9.77
CA LEU A 130 -4.18 21.44 -9.49
C LEU A 130 -4.05 20.39 -10.59
N SER A 131 -2.84 20.19 -11.07
CA SER A 131 -2.40 19.05 -11.87
C SER A 131 -1.33 18.27 -11.10
N VAL A 132 -1.40 16.94 -11.14
CA VAL A 132 -0.45 16.04 -10.46
C VAL A 132 0.00 14.93 -11.39
N GLU A 133 1.30 14.84 -11.62
CA GLU A 133 1.94 13.74 -12.33
C GLU A 133 2.57 12.74 -11.34
N ILE A 134 2.56 11.45 -11.68
CA ILE A 134 3.17 10.39 -10.88
C ILE A 134 3.91 9.38 -11.75
N GLU A 135 5.15 9.08 -11.36
CA GLU A 135 5.92 7.96 -11.85
C GLU A 135 6.20 6.95 -10.72
N PRO A 136 5.92 5.66 -10.91
CA PRO A 136 5.29 5.06 -12.10
C PRO A 136 3.78 5.33 -12.18
N THR A 137 3.23 5.28 -13.38
CA THR A 137 1.78 5.44 -13.62
C THR A 137 0.99 4.17 -13.31
N ALA A 138 1.55 2.99 -13.57
CA ALA A 138 0.87 1.70 -13.36
C ALA A 138 0.53 1.48 -11.87
N ASP A 139 -0.72 1.06 -11.61
CA ASP A 139 -1.26 0.80 -10.28
C ASP A 139 -1.00 1.93 -9.26
N SER A 140 -1.03 3.17 -9.75
CA SER A 140 -0.78 4.36 -8.95
C SER A 140 -2.04 5.16 -8.68
N GLU A 141 -2.05 5.88 -7.56
CA GLU A 141 -3.12 6.77 -7.18
C GLU A 141 -2.61 8.03 -6.48
N ILE A 142 -3.32 9.13 -6.71
CA ILE A 142 -3.15 10.40 -6.01
C ILE A 142 -4.30 10.55 -5.03
N ARG A 143 -3.96 10.82 -3.77
CA ARG A 143 -4.90 11.10 -2.69
C ARG A 143 -4.72 12.53 -2.20
N ILE A 144 -5.82 13.23 -1.97
CA ILE A 144 -5.81 14.55 -1.35
C ILE A 144 -6.69 14.49 -0.11
N GLU A 145 -6.11 14.83 1.05
CA GLU A 145 -6.80 14.77 2.35
C GLU A 145 -7.44 13.39 2.62
N GLY A 146 -6.79 12.32 2.13
CA GLY A 146 -7.24 10.93 2.28
C GLY A 146 -8.23 10.42 1.23
N TYR A 147 -8.74 11.24 0.31
CA TYR A 147 -9.63 10.82 -0.78
C TYR A 147 -8.84 10.56 -2.07
N VAL A 148 -9.18 9.50 -2.81
CA VAL A 148 -8.54 9.22 -4.12
C VAL A 148 -9.10 10.18 -5.16
N LEU A 149 -8.26 11.06 -5.72
CA LEU A 149 -8.65 12.06 -6.72
C LEU A 149 -8.13 11.72 -8.12
N GLY A 150 -7.26 10.72 -8.24
CA GLY A 150 -6.65 10.36 -9.52
C GLY A 150 -6.08 8.96 -9.53
N LYS A 151 -6.17 8.30 -10.69
CA LYS A 151 -5.43 7.08 -11.02
C LYS A 151 -4.42 7.46 -12.10
N SER A 152 -3.14 7.15 -11.89
CA SER A 152 -2.05 7.57 -12.79
C SER A 152 -1.78 9.08 -12.87
N GLY A 153 -2.34 9.87 -11.95
CA GLY A 153 -2.20 11.32 -11.93
C GLY A 153 -3.55 12.03 -11.80
N VAL A 154 -3.52 13.36 -11.84
CA VAL A 154 -4.67 14.26 -11.84
C VAL A 154 -4.44 15.30 -12.92
N ASP A 155 -5.18 15.26 -14.03
CA ASP A 155 -4.95 16.22 -15.14
C ASP A 155 -5.36 17.65 -14.78
N LYS A 156 -6.53 17.79 -14.12
CA LYS A 156 -7.08 19.09 -13.72
C LYS A 156 -8.16 18.92 -12.66
N ALA A 157 -7.86 19.32 -11.43
CA ALA A 157 -8.83 19.44 -10.35
C ALA A 157 -9.04 20.90 -9.96
N VAL A 158 -10.30 21.35 -9.89
CA VAL A 158 -10.63 22.68 -9.33
C VAL A 158 -10.77 22.53 -7.82
N LEU A 159 -9.99 23.30 -7.06
CA LEU A 159 -9.98 23.28 -5.60
C LEU A 159 -10.19 24.69 -5.05
N LEU A 160 -10.73 24.77 -3.83
CA LEU A 160 -10.72 26.04 -3.10
C LEU A 160 -9.28 26.39 -2.70
N ALA A 161 -8.97 27.67 -2.60
CA ALA A 161 -7.64 28.12 -2.22
C ALA A 161 -7.28 27.64 -0.80
N GLY A 162 -5.99 27.40 -0.57
CA GLY A 162 -5.44 26.95 0.70
C GLY A 162 -4.55 25.71 0.58
N LYS A 163 -4.09 25.23 1.73
CA LYS A 163 -3.09 24.15 1.82
C LYS A 163 -3.73 22.78 1.76
N TYR A 164 -3.13 21.85 1.03
CA TYR A 164 -3.58 20.47 0.87
C TYR A 164 -2.43 19.49 1.07
N ALA A 165 -2.70 18.42 1.82
CA ALA A 165 -1.83 17.25 1.87
C ALA A 165 -2.13 16.33 0.67
N ILE A 166 -1.17 16.23 -0.24
CA ILE A 166 -1.22 15.36 -1.42
C ILE A 166 -0.33 14.15 -1.14
N GLU A 167 -0.91 12.95 -1.23
CA GLU A 167 -0.21 11.68 -1.08
C GLU A 167 -0.24 10.91 -2.40
N ALA A 168 0.93 10.46 -2.81
CA ALA A 168 1.13 9.68 -4.02
C ALA A 168 1.49 8.23 -3.64
N ARG A 169 0.76 7.27 -4.18
CA ARG A 169 0.94 5.84 -3.91
C ARG A 169 1.04 5.06 -5.21
N ALA A 170 1.86 4.02 -5.21
CA ALA A 170 1.83 2.99 -6.24
C ALA A 170 2.12 1.62 -5.62
N THR A 171 1.55 0.56 -6.21
CA THR A 171 1.86 -0.82 -5.84
C THR A 171 3.38 -1.03 -5.87
N ASP A 172 3.93 -1.69 -4.86
CA ASP A 172 5.36 -2.00 -4.77
C ASP A 172 6.32 -0.80 -4.67
N HIS A 173 5.80 0.41 -4.45
CA HIS A 173 6.59 1.63 -4.25
C HIS A 173 6.40 2.20 -2.84
N VAL A 174 7.35 3.02 -2.41
CA VAL A 174 7.27 3.81 -1.18
C VAL A 174 6.40 5.02 -1.47
N SER A 175 5.33 5.21 -0.68
CA SER A 175 4.47 6.38 -0.83
C SER A 175 5.20 7.66 -0.44
N ARG A 176 4.82 8.77 -1.06
CA ARG A 176 5.32 10.10 -0.75
C ARG A 176 4.16 11.05 -0.49
N GLN A 177 4.38 12.03 0.36
CA GLN A 177 3.40 13.05 0.69
C GLN A 177 4.05 14.43 0.62
N GLN A 178 3.32 15.40 0.10
CA GLN A 178 3.73 16.79 0.00
C GLN A 178 2.57 17.70 0.41
N GLU A 179 2.87 18.80 1.10
CA GLU A 179 1.93 19.90 1.32
C GLU A 179 2.06 20.88 0.15
N VAL A 180 0.93 21.25 -0.45
CA VAL A 180 0.85 22.19 -1.56
C VAL A 180 -0.20 23.25 -1.25
N GLU A 181 0.11 24.51 -1.52
CA GLU A 181 -0.81 25.63 -1.33
C GLU A 181 -1.42 25.99 -2.69
N ILE A 182 -2.75 25.98 -2.77
CA ILE A 182 -3.49 26.37 -3.97
C ILE A 182 -3.81 27.86 -3.83
N GLU A 183 -3.30 28.67 -4.74
CA GLU A 183 -3.56 30.11 -4.78
C GLU A 183 -4.77 30.46 -5.66
N GLU A 184 -5.29 31.68 -5.47
CA GLU A 184 -6.48 32.15 -6.20
C GLU A 184 -6.16 32.40 -7.68
N GLY A 185 -6.88 31.71 -8.57
CA GLY A 185 -6.75 31.84 -10.02
C GLY A 185 -5.51 31.15 -10.61
N GLU A 186 -4.64 30.59 -9.77
CA GLU A 186 -3.40 29.96 -10.20
C GLU A 186 -3.58 28.48 -10.57
N SER A 187 -2.64 27.98 -11.36
CA SER A 187 -2.55 26.57 -11.74
C SER A 187 -1.29 25.98 -11.13
N GLU A 188 -1.47 25.11 -10.15
CA GLU A 188 -0.39 24.40 -9.48
C GLU A 188 -0.10 23.07 -10.17
N GLU A 189 1.18 22.79 -10.42
CA GLU A 189 1.67 21.56 -11.01
C GLU A 189 2.61 20.84 -10.04
N VAL A 190 2.33 19.57 -9.77
CA VAL A 190 3.08 18.76 -8.79
C VAL A 190 3.50 17.46 -9.45
N SER A 191 4.75 17.05 -9.27
CA SER A 191 5.24 15.77 -9.78
C SER A 191 5.80 14.89 -8.67
N PHE A 192 5.45 13.61 -8.72
CA PHE A 192 5.97 12.58 -7.83
C PHE A 192 6.75 11.54 -8.63
N SER A 193 7.95 11.21 -8.17
CA SER A 193 8.68 10.00 -8.59
C SER A 193 8.87 9.13 -7.36
N LEU A 194 8.30 7.91 -7.39
CA LEU A 194 8.28 7.00 -6.25
C LEU A 194 9.38 5.95 -6.36
N ASP A 195 10.05 5.68 -5.24
CA ASP A 195 11.08 4.65 -5.17
C ASP A 195 10.45 3.27 -4.99
N LYS A 196 10.91 2.28 -5.77
CA LYS A 196 10.49 0.89 -5.60
C LYS A 196 10.95 0.33 -4.25
N LYS A 197 10.06 -0.38 -3.57
CA LYS A 197 10.35 -1.06 -2.30
C LYS A 197 11.36 -2.19 -2.52
N LEU A 198 12.12 -2.50 -1.46
CA LEU A 198 13.07 -3.61 -1.48
C LEU A 198 12.33 -4.93 -1.38
N PHE A 199 12.29 -5.68 -2.47
CA PHE A 199 11.79 -7.04 -2.51
C PHE A 199 12.91 -8.04 -2.74
N HIS A 200 12.60 -9.31 -2.49
CA HIS A 200 13.52 -10.40 -2.71
C HIS A 200 12.83 -11.52 -3.47
N GLY A 201 13.63 -12.25 -4.24
CA GLY A 201 13.28 -13.56 -4.77
C GLY A 201 14.35 -14.57 -4.39
N THR A 202 14.30 -15.74 -5.01
CA THR A 202 15.33 -16.76 -4.86
C THR A 202 15.80 -17.26 -6.21
N VAL A 203 17.05 -17.73 -6.28
CA VAL A 203 17.60 -18.40 -7.46
C VAL A 203 18.12 -19.77 -7.08
N ARG A 204 17.88 -20.76 -7.94
CA ARG A 204 18.50 -22.08 -7.88
C ARG A 204 19.18 -22.37 -9.20
N VAL A 205 20.49 -22.59 -9.16
CA VAL A 205 21.30 -22.94 -10.31
C VAL A 205 21.71 -24.39 -10.19
N ASN A 206 21.25 -25.24 -11.11
CA ASN A 206 21.64 -26.64 -11.16
C ASN A 206 22.71 -26.79 -12.24
N VAL A 207 23.95 -27.10 -11.84
CA VAL A 207 25.07 -27.29 -12.78
C VAL A 207 25.38 -28.78 -12.88
N SER A 208 25.51 -29.32 -14.09
CA SER A 208 25.81 -30.75 -14.28
C SER A 208 27.23 -31.16 -13.84
N GLN A 209 28.10 -30.20 -13.53
CA GLN A 209 29.45 -30.43 -13.03
C GLN A 209 29.56 -30.00 -11.56
N GLU A 210 29.86 -30.96 -10.69
CA GLU A 210 30.09 -30.72 -9.27
C GLU A 210 31.40 -29.93 -9.02
N GLY A 211 31.37 -29.07 -8.01
CA GLY A 211 32.47 -28.17 -7.68
C GLY A 211 32.70 -27.08 -8.74
N ALA A 212 31.71 -26.78 -9.58
CA ALA A 212 31.73 -25.58 -10.43
C ALA A 212 31.45 -24.33 -9.59
N THR A 213 32.10 -23.22 -9.93
CA THR A 213 31.91 -21.93 -9.28
C THR A 213 30.75 -21.19 -9.95
N ILE A 214 29.80 -20.71 -9.15
CA ILE A 214 28.62 -19.95 -9.57
C ILE A 214 28.81 -18.52 -9.06
N LYS A 215 28.91 -17.54 -9.97
CA LYS A 215 29.01 -16.12 -9.63
C LYS A 215 27.73 -15.41 -10.07
N LEU A 216 27.12 -14.67 -9.14
CA LEU A 216 25.92 -13.86 -9.36
C LEU A 216 26.29 -12.40 -9.11
N GLU A 217 26.33 -11.62 -10.18
CA GLU A 217 26.70 -10.21 -10.13
C GLU A 217 25.49 -9.33 -10.43
N PRO A 218 25.07 -8.45 -9.52
CA PRO A 218 23.97 -7.53 -9.77
C PRO A 218 24.34 -6.57 -10.92
N LYS A 219 23.43 -6.40 -11.89
CA LYS A 219 23.60 -5.46 -13.00
C LYS A 219 22.66 -4.27 -12.86
N GLU A 220 21.43 -4.52 -12.44
CA GLU A 220 20.42 -3.49 -12.24
C GLU A 220 19.46 -3.98 -11.17
N LEU A 221 19.39 -3.28 -10.04
CA LEU A 221 18.52 -3.67 -8.93
C LEU A 221 17.27 -2.81 -8.92
N ASP A 222 16.14 -3.46 -8.68
CA ASP A 222 14.82 -2.83 -8.72
C ASP A 222 14.67 -1.69 -7.70
N SER A 223 15.23 -1.87 -6.51
CA SER A 223 15.14 -0.89 -5.44
C SER A 223 16.50 -0.21 -5.23
N PRO A 224 16.55 1.13 -5.13
CA PRO A 224 17.79 1.85 -4.85
C PRO A 224 18.36 1.53 -3.45
N LYS A 225 17.56 0.93 -2.56
CA LYS A 225 17.98 0.49 -1.22
C LYS A 225 18.64 -0.89 -1.21
N ALA A 226 18.63 -1.61 -2.33
CA ALA A 226 19.21 -2.94 -2.41
C ALA A 226 20.74 -2.86 -2.38
N LYS A 227 21.39 -3.80 -1.68
CA LYS A 227 22.84 -3.91 -1.70
C LYS A 227 23.32 -4.55 -3.00
N SER A 228 24.30 -3.94 -3.65
CA SER A 228 24.95 -4.45 -4.85
C SER A 228 26.17 -5.27 -4.47
N GLU A 229 25.95 -6.52 -4.05
CA GLU A 229 27.02 -7.45 -3.65
C GLU A 229 27.12 -8.62 -4.64
N VAL A 230 28.35 -8.94 -5.05
CA VAL A 230 28.64 -10.11 -5.87
C VAL A 230 28.62 -11.35 -4.98
N ILE A 231 27.83 -12.35 -5.36
CA ILE A 231 27.74 -13.60 -4.61
C ILE A 231 28.47 -14.70 -5.39
N THR A 232 29.34 -15.43 -4.69
CA THR A 232 30.05 -16.59 -5.23
C THR A 232 29.67 -17.83 -4.44
N LEU A 233 29.22 -18.86 -5.13
CA LEU A 233 28.77 -20.14 -4.59
C LEU A 233 29.47 -21.29 -5.34
N THR A 234 29.29 -22.51 -4.84
CA THR A 234 29.79 -23.73 -5.48
C THR A 234 28.62 -24.68 -5.76
N SER A 235 28.68 -25.39 -6.89
CA SER A 235 27.71 -26.44 -7.23
C SER A 235 28.04 -27.77 -6.52
N PRO A 236 27.05 -28.53 -6.03
CA PRO A 236 25.62 -28.17 -5.97
C PRO A 236 25.35 -27.11 -4.90
N MET A 237 24.33 -26.29 -5.12
CA MET A 237 23.87 -25.35 -4.09
C MET A 237 23.12 -26.07 -2.98
N ASP A 238 23.47 -25.82 -1.71
CA ASP A 238 22.78 -26.38 -0.54
C ASP A 238 21.29 -25.98 -0.50
N LYS A 239 21.02 -24.70 -0.81
CA LYS A 239 19.68 -24.12 -0.86
C LYS A 239 19.59 -23.01 -1.91
N PRO A 240 18.39 -22.67 -2.40
CA PRO A 240 18.20 -21.51 -3.24
C PRO A 240 18.77 -20.25 -2.57
N GLN A 241 19.47 -19.43 -3.35
CA GLN A 241 20.06 -18.18 -2.88
C GLN A 241 19.01 -17.08 -2.90
N LYS A 242 18.76 -16.44 -1.76
CA LYS A 242 17.90 -15.26 -1.68
C LYS A 242 18.66 -14.04 -2.21
N LEU A 243 18.00 -13.28 -3.08
CA LEU A 243 18.57 -12.11 -3.75
C LEU A 243 17.56 -10.97 -3.78
N ALA A 244 18.04 -9.73 -3.74
CA ALA A 244 17.18 -8.58 -4.05
C ALA A 244 16.64 -8.69 -5.47
N THR A 245 15.42 -8.23 -5.74
CA THR A 245 14.86 -8.28 -7.09
C THR A 245 15.63 -7.40 -8.06
N GLY A 246 15.66 -7.81 -9.31
CA GLY A 246 16.40 -7.13 -10.37
C GLY A 246 17.13 -8.09 -11.31
N LYS A 247 18.01 -7.52 -12.12
CA LYS A 247 18.81 -8.20 -13.15
C LYS A 247 20.18 -8.57 -12.60
N TYR A 248 20.55 -9.83 -12.79
CA TYR A 248 21.85 -10.38 -12.41
C TYR A 248 22.54 -10.99 -13.62
N PHE A 249 23.85 -10.83 -13.68
CA PHE A 249 24.71 -11.60 -14.56
C PHE A 249 25.18 -12.85 -13.81
N LEU A 250 24.73 -14.00 -14.30
CA LEU A 250 25.11 -15.31 -13.81
C LEU A 250 26.28 -15.83 -14.66
N GLU A 251 27.39 -16.15 -14.01
CA GLU A 251 28.56 -16.79 -14.60
C GLU A 251 28.84 -18.12 -13.88
N VAL A 252 29.06 -19.18 -14.65
CA VAL A 252 29.44 -20.50 -14.14
C VAL A 252 30.76 -20.92 -14.78
N THR A 253 31.73 -21.29 -13.92
CA THR A 253 33.08 -21.67 -14.34
C THR A 253 33.54 -22.97 -13.68
N LYS A 254 34.32 -23.75 -14.42
CA LYS A 254 34.97 -24.97 -13.94
C LYS A 254 36.22 -25.23 -14.79
N SER A 255 37.31 -25.63 -14.15
CA SER A 255 38.54 -25.98 -14.87
C SER A 255 38.30 -27.11 -15.87
N GLY A 256 38.79 -26.96 -17.10
CA GLY A 256 38.58 -27.91 -18.19
C GLY A 256 37.25 -27.77 -18.94
N TYR A 257 36.42 -26.77 -18.59
CA TYR A 257 35.13 -26.51 -19.22
C TYR A 257 35.04 -25.07 -19.75
N ASP A 258 34.20 -24.88 -20.76
CA ASP A 258 33.89 -23.56 -21.27
C ASP A 258 33.06 -22.76 -20.25
N ARG A 259 33.33 -21.46 -20.20
CA ARG A 259 32.61 -20.52 -19.34
C ARG A 259 31.16 -20.39 -19.81
N TRP A 260 30.22 -20.56 -18.90
CA TRP A 260 28.80 -20.36 -19.17
C TRP A 260 28.31 -19.05 -18.55
N ILE A 261 27.61 -18.21 -19.31
CA ILE A 261 27.14 -16.91 -18.84
C ILE A 261 25.71 -16.62 -19.31
N ARG A 262 24.91 -15.96 -18.47
CA ARG A 262 23.57 -15.49 -18.82
C ARG A 262 23.10 -14.34 -17.93
N ASN A 263 22.31 -13.43 -18.48
CA ASN A 263 21.51 -12.52 -17.66
C ASN A 263 20.24 -13.22 -17.18
N ILE A 264 19.94 -13.11 -15.89
CA ILE A 264 18.72 -13.62 -15.26
C ILE A 264 18.00 -12.50 -14.51
N TYR A 265 16.70 -12.68 -14.28
CA TYR A 265 15.89 -11.76 -13.50
C TYR A 265 15.39 -12.46 -12.25
N ILE A 266 15.57 -11.81 -11.11
CA ILE A 266 15.03 -12.23 -9.83
C ILE A 266 13.75 -11.42 -9.59
N LYS A 267 12.63 -12.13 -9.47
CA LYS A 267 11.31 -11.54 -9.23
C LYS A 267 10.88 -11.74 -7.79
N ARG A 268 9.99 -10.86 -7.33
CA ARG A 268 9.47 -10.87 -5.96
C ARG A 268 8.80 -12.21 -5.66
N ASP A 269 9.17 -12.81 -4.54
CA ASP A 269 8.55 -14.02 -3.99
C ASP A 269 8.55 -15.23 -4.96
N GLU A 270 9.36 -15.18 -6.02
CA GLU A 270 9.52 -16.24 -7.02
C GLU A 270 10.87 -16.97 -6.86
N GLN A 271 10.93 -18.22 -7.33
CA GLN A 271 12.19 -18.96 -7.49
C GLN A 271 12.59 -19.04 -8.96
N THR A 272 13.68 -18.36 -9.32
CA THR A 272 14.31 -18.46 -10.64
C THR A 272 15.16 -19.74 -10.71
N GLY A 273 14.72 -20.72 -11.50
CA GLY A 273 15.49 -21.92 -11.80
C GLY A 273 16.39 -21.73 -13.03
N VAL A 274 17.64 -22.18 -12.96
CA VAL A 274 18.58 -22.17 -14.09
C VAL A 274 19.31 -23.50 -14.15
N ASP A 275 19.15 -24.23 -15.25
CA ASP A 275 19.91 -25.45 -15.51
C ASP A 275 21.09 -25.14 -16.43
N VAL A 276 22.29 -25.56 -16.01
CA VAL A 276 23.55 -25.28 -16.69
C VAL A 276 24.24 -26.58 -17.07
N ASN A 277 24.46 -26.74 -18.37
CA ASN A 277 25.24 -27.84 -18.93
C ASN A 277 26.53 -27.29 -19.53
N MET A 278 27.68 -27.66 -18.95
CA MET A 278 28.97 -27.16 -19.41
C MET A 278 29.60 -28.10 -20.44
N SER A 279 30.14 -27.51 -21.51
CA SER A 279 30.94 -28.21 -22.51
C SER A 279 32.40 -28.23 -22.09
N LYS A 280 33.14 -29.28 -22.44
CA LYS A 280 34.60 -29.31 -22.22
C LYS A 280 35.26 -28.22 -23.07
N ALA A 281 36.17 -27.49 -22.44
CA ALA A 281 37.01 -26.53 -23.14
C ALA A 281 37.97 -27.25 -24.09
N LEU A 282 38.29 -26.60 -25.21
CA LEU A 282 39.41 -27.03 -26.04
C LEU A 282 40.71 -27.04 -25.21
N PRO A 283 41.56 -28.07 -25.33
CA PRO A 283 42.88 -28.08 -24.71
C PRO A 283 43.67 -26.83 -25.08
N GLU A 284 44.46 -26.30 -24.13
CA GLU A 284 45.28 -25.11 -24.35
C GLU A 284 46.17 -25.25 -25.59
N ALA A 285 46.64 -26.46 -25.92
CA ALA A 285 47.49 -26.76 -27.07
C ALA A 285 46.87 -26.44 -28.46
N ILE A 286 45.56 -26.23 -28.56
CA ILE A 286 44.87 -25.90 -29.82
C ILE A 286 44.03 -24.63 -29.74
N ARG A 287 44.12 -23.86 -28.65
CA ARG A 287 43.54 -22.52 -28.57
C ARG A 287 44.45 -21.57 -29.34
N THR A 288 44.05 -21.18 -30.56
CA THR A 288 44.76 -20.16 -31.34
C THR A 288 44.51 -18.80 -30.69
N ASP A 289 45.57 -18.15 -30.23
CA ASP A 289 45.53 -16.76 -29.75
C ASP A 289 45.05 -15.85 -30.88
N ASN A 290 43.88 -15.23 -30.70
CA ASN A 290 43.35 -14.15 -31.55
C ASN A 290 43.00 -12.96 -30.67
#